data_AF-A0A7C6T2W3-F1
#
_entry.id   AF-A0A7C6T2W3-F1
#
_cell.length_a   1.000
_cell.length_b   1.000
_cell.length_c   1.000
_cell.angle_alpha   90.00
_cell.angle_beta   90.00
_cell.angle_gamma   90.00
#
_symmetry.space_group_name_H-M   'P 1'
#
loop_
_entity.id
_entity.type
_entity.pdbx_description
1 polymer ?
#
loop_
_entity_poly.entity_id
_entity_poly.type
_entity_poly.pdbx_seq_one_letter_code
_entity_poly.pdbx_strand_id
1 'polypeptide(L)'
;MKKLSKFSVILTGAFIGLAGVLLMLAGNPSNMGLCIACFIRDTAGALKLHSAPVVQYARPEIMGLILGSFIISLITKEFRARGGSSPLTRFVIG
;
A
#
# COMPACT_ATOMS: atom_id res chain seq x y z
N MET A 1 3.75 25.34 11.10
CA MET A 1 3.52 24.78 9.75
C MET A 1 4.66 25.24 8.84
N LYS A 2 5.54 24.34 8.39
CA LYS A 2 6.65 24.70 7.48
C LYS A 2 6.08 25.06 6.10
N LYS A 3 6.46 26.20 5.53
CA LYS A 3 6.11 26.59 4.16
C LYS A 3 6.78 25.60 3.20
N LEU A 4 6.02 24.70 2.57
CA LEU A 4 6.57 23.85 1.52
C LEU A 4 6.93 24.73 0.32
N SER A 5 8.18 24.67 -0.13
CA SER A 5 8.60 25.35 -1.35
C SER A 5 7.91 24.68 -2.55
N LYS A 6 7.44 25.47 -3.52
CA LYS A 6 6.79 24.96 -4.74
C LYS A 6 7.69 23.94 -5.45
N PHE A 7 9.00 24.14 -5.39
CA PHE A 7 10.02 23.25 -5.93
C PHE A 7 10.02 21.87 -5.27
N SER A 8 9.89 21.81 -3.94
CA SER A 8 9.83 20.53 -3.22
C SER A 8 8.59 19.72 -3.62
N VAL A 9 7.44 20.38 -3.80
CA VAL A 9 6.20 19.70 -4.21
C VAL A 9 6.33 19.08 -5.60
N ILE A 10 6.90 19.83 -6.55
CA ILE A 10 7.11 19.36 -7.93
C ILE A 10 8.08 18.17 -7.95
N LEU A 11 9.17 18.24 -7.19
CA LEU A 11 10.17 17.17 -7.13
C LEU A 11 9.57 15.88 -6.55
N THR A 12 8.82 15.98 -5.45
CA THR A 12 8.17 14.81 -4.84
C THR A 12 7.12 14.22 -5.78
N GLY A 13 6.35 15.05 -6.47
CA GLY A 13 5.36 14.60 -7.45
C GLY A 13 6.00 13.86 -8.63
N ALA A 14 7.09 14.40 -9.18
CA ALA A 14 7.84 13.75 -10.26
C ALA A 14 8.43 12.39 -9.82
N PHE A 15 8.98 12.33 -8.60
CA PHE A 15 9.54 11.10 -8.05
C PHE A 15 8.47 10.01 -7.85
N ILE A 16 7.32 10.37 -7.26
CA ILE A 16 6.20 9.43 -7.05
C ILE A 16 5.62 8.97 -8.40
N GLY A 17 5.48 9.88 -9.36
CA GLY A 17 4.99 9.55 -10.71
C GLY A 17 5.91 8.57 -11.44
N LEU A 18 7.23 8.83 -11.41
CA LEU A 18 8.23 7.93 -12.01
C LEU A 18 8.21 6.54 -11.33
N ALA A 19 8.18 6.51 -10.00
CA ALA A 19 8.10 5.27 -9.23
C ALA A 19 6.85 4.46 -9.58
N GLY A 20 5.69 5.12 -9.78
CA GLY A 20 4.45 4.48 -10.18
C GLY A 20 4.54 3.79 -11.56
N VAL A 21 5.14 4.46 -12.54
CA VAL A 21 5.34 3.89 -13.89
C VAL A 21 6.31 2.71 -13.84
N LEU A 22 7.37 2.81 -13.06
CA LEU A 22 8.39 1.77 -12.93
C LEU A 22 7.82 0.50 -12.27
N LEU A 23 7.02 0.67 -11.21
CA LEU A 23 6.29 -0.43 -10.57
C LEU A 23 5.26 -1.09 -11.50
N MET A 24 4.61 -0.34 -12.38
CA MET A 24 3.65 -0.89 -13.34
C MET A 24 4.33 -1.79 -14.38
N LEU A 25 5.55 -1.42 -14.80
CA LEU A 25 6.36 -2.19 -15.75
C LEU A 25 7.01 -3.43 -15.11
N ALA A 26 7.50 -3.30 -13.87
CA ALA A 26 8.27 -4.34 -13.18
C ALA A 26 7.47 -5.14 -12.14
N GLY A 27 6.16 -4.92 -12.02
CA GLY A 27 5.31 -5.57 -11.02
C GLY A 27 5.20 -7.08 -11.22
N ASN A 28 5.11 -7.81 -10.10
CA ASN A 28 4.87 -9.25 -10.03
C ASN A 28 3.41 -9.47 -9.61
N PRO A 29 2.42 -9.50 -10.53
CA PRO A 29 2.43 -9.72 -11.97
C PRO A 29 2.38 -8.44 -12.82
N SER A 30 2.75 -8.58 -14.09
CA SER A 30 2.88 -7.48 -15.08
C SER A 30 1.58 -6.66 -15.19
N ASN A 31 1.73 -5.33 -15.30
CA ASN A 31 0.65 -4.36 -15.50
C ASN A 31 -0.27 -4.12 -14.28
N MET A 32 0.21 -4.38 -13.06
CA MET A 32 -0.54 -4.07 -11.84
C MET A 32 0.05 -2.86 -11.11
N GLY A 33 -0.73 -1.78 -11.03
CA GLY A 33 -0.35 -0.53 -10.35
C GLY A 33 -0.56 -0.55 -8.84
N LEU A 34 -0.19 0.56 -8.19
CA LEU A 34 -0.34 0.81 -6.75
C LEU A 34 -1.81 1.12 -6.39
N CYS A 35 -2.67 0.11 -6.48
CA CYS A 35 -4.10 0.23 -6.20
C CYS A 35 -4.46 -0.37 -4.84
N ILE A 36 -4.96 0.48 -3.93
CA ILE A 36 -5.35 0.08 -2.57
C ILE A 36 -6.48 -0.96 -2.60
N ALA A 37 -7.43 -0.84 -3.53
CA ALA A 37 -8.49 -1.83 -3.71
C ALA A 37 -7.93 -3.19 -4.17
N CYS A 38 -6.90 -3.19 -5.03
CA CYS A 38 -6.23 -4.42 -5.44
C CYS A 38 -5.49 -5.07 -4.28
N PHE A 39 -4.87 -4.28 -3.38
CA PHE A 39 -4.17 -4.83 -2.22
C PHE A 39 -5.11 -5.61 -1.29
N ILE A 40 -6.33 -5.10 -1.08
CA ILE A 40 -7.34 -5.80 -0.27
C ILE A 40 -7.72 -7.14 -0.94
N ARG A 41 -7.95 -7.13 -2.25
CA ARG A 41 -8.24 -8.35 -3.03
C ARG A 41 -7.08 -9.36 -3.00
N ASP A 42 -5.85 -8.91 -3.18
CA ASP A 42 -4.66 -9.76 -3.16
C ASP A 42 -4.41 -10.33 -1.75
N THR A 43 -4.66 -9.55 -0.71
CA THR A 43 -4.59 -10.03 0.69
C THR A 43 -5.67 -11.08 0.97
N ALA A 44 -6.90 -10.85 0.51
CA ALA A 44 -7.98 -11.83 0.61
C ALA A 44 -7.70 -13.11 -0.21
N GLY A 45 -7.07 -12.97 -1.38
CA GLY A 45 -6.62 -14.07 -2.21
C GLY A 45 -5.51 -14.90 -1.55
N ALA A 46 -4.51 -14.25 -0.95
CA ALA A 46 -3.43 -14.89 -0.20
C ALA A 46 -3.94 -15.66 1.04
N LEU A 47 -4.99 -15.15 1.70
CA LEU A 47 -5.68 -15.81 2.81
C LEU A 47 -6.67 -16.90 2.35
N LYS A 48 -6.79 -17.17 1.04
CA LYS A 48 -7.73 -18.11 0.41
C LYS A 48 -9.22 -17.81 0.69
N LEU A 49 -9.58 -16.55 0.93
CA LEU A 49 -10.99 -16.13 1.03
C LEU A 49 -11.66 -16.06 -0.35
N HIS A 50 -10.89 -16.08 -1.44
CA HIS A 50 -11.40 -16.16 -2.81
C HIS A 50 -10.50 -17.03 -3.70
N SER A 51 -11.08 -17.65 -4.73
CA SER A 51 -10.44 -18.72 -5.53
C SER A 51 -9.87 -18.26 -6.86
N ALA A 52 -9.41 -17.01 -6.96
CA ALA A 52 -8.78 -16.50 -8.18
C ALA A 52 -7.29 -16.92 -8.23
N PRO A 53 -6.88 -17.80 -9.17
CA PRO A 53 -5.55 -18.44 -9.14
C PRO A 53 -4.38 -17.46 -9.30
N VAL A 54 -4.61 -16.31 -9.94
CA VAL A 54 -3.58 -15.28 -10.17
C VAL A 54 -3.21 -14.52 -8.88
N VAL A 55 -4.01 -14.61 -7.82
CA VAL A 55 -3.86 -13.78 -6.60
C VAL A 55 -3.78 -14.60 -5.31
N GLN A 56 -3.52 -15.91 -5.41
CA GLN A 56 -3.36 -16.81 -4.25
C GLN A 56 -1.94 -16.86 -3.69
N TYR A 57 -1.16 -15.80 -3.84
CA TYR A 57 0.16 -15.66 -3.22
C TYR A 57 0.31 -14.28 -2.60
N ALA A 58 1.10 -14.19 -1.54
CA ALA A 58 1.41 -12.92 -0.92
C ALA A 58 2.40 -12.15 -1.80
N ARG A 59 1.93 -11.06 -2.41
CA ARG A 59 2.77 -10.21 -3.25
C ARG A 59 3.79 -9.42 -2.42
N PRO A 60 5.08 -9.46 -2.76
CA PRO A 60 6.11 -8.78 -2.01
C PRO A 60 5.98 -7.25 -2.08
N GLU A 61 5.38 -6.67 -3.12
CA GLU A 61 5.20 -5.21 -3.23
C GLU A 61 4.30 -4.66 -2.11
N ILE A 62 3.23 -5.41 -1.79
CA ILE A 62 2.28 -5.03 -0.75
C ILE A 62 2.98 -5.01 0.61
N MET A 63 3.73 -6.08 0.91
CA MET A 63 4.48 -6.17 2.17
C MET A 63 5.57 -5.10 2.25
N GLY A 64 6.27 -4.83 1.15
CA GLY A 64 7.30 -3.78 1.07
C GLY A 64 6.75 -2.38 1.35
N LEU A 65 5.58 -2.04 0.80
CA LEU A 65 4.94 -0.75 1.05
C LEU A 65 4.44 -0.60 2.48
N ILE A 66 3.84 -1.66 3.04
CA ILE A 66 3.35 -1.67 4.43
C ILE A 66 4.55 -1.53 5.39
N LEU A 67 5.60 -2.32 5.22
CA LEU A 67 6.78 -2.26 6.07
C LEU A 67 7.55 -0.96 5.91
N GLY A 68 7.71 -0.46 4.68
CA GLY A 68 8.39 0.81 4.41
C GLY A 68 7.67 1.98 5.07
N SER A 69 6.35 2.07 4.93
CA SER A 69 5.55 3.11 5.58
C SER A 69 5.59 3.00 7.12
N PHE A 70 5.57 1.78 7.65
CA PHE A 70 5.71 1.53 9.08
C PHE A 70 7.07 1.99 9.62
N ILE A 71 8.18 1.64 8.95
CA ILE A 71 9.53 2.05 9.34
C ILE A 71 9.67 3.56 9.33
N ILE A 72 9.18 4.23 8.27
CA ILE A 72 9.21 5.70 8.19
C ILE A 72 8.40 6.32 9.33
N SER A 73 7.23 5.76 9.65
CA SER A 73 6.38 6.23 10.75
C SER A 73 7.06 6.07 12.12
N LEU A 74 7.82 4.99 12.33
CA LEU A 74 8.63 4.79 13.54
C LEU A 74 9.79 5.81 13.63
N ILE A 75 10.54 6.00 12.55
CA ILE A 75 11.67 6.94 12.52
C ILE A 75 11.21 8.38 12.76
N THR A 76 10.07 8.76 12.15
CA THR A 76 9.47 10.09 12.30
C THR A 76 8.77 10.29 13.65
N LYS A 77 8.66 9.24 14.48
CA LYS A 77 7.94 9.24 15.78
C LYS A 77 6.47 9.68 15.70
N GLU A 78 5.89 9.65 14.49
CA GLU A 78 4.48 9.97 14.24
C GLU A 78 3.59 8.72 14.26
N PHE A 79 4.14 7.57 14.65
CA PHE A 79 3.38 6.34 14.77
C PHE A 79 2.29 6.47 15.84
N ARG A 80 1.04 6.53 15.38
CA ARG A 80 -0.15 6.48 16.22
C ARG A 80 -1.00 5.30 15.79
N ALA A 81 -1.05 4.26 16.62
CA ALA A 81 -1.97 3.14 16.42
C ALA A 81 -3.42 3.66 16.50
N ARG A 82 -4.02 3.87 15.33
CA ARG A 82 -5.45 4.20 15.18
C ARG A 82 -6.14 2.95 14.65
N GLY A 83 -6.71 2.16 15.55
CA GLY A 83 -7.70 1.16 15.17
C GLY A 83 -9.05 1.84 14.99
N GLY A 84 -9.79 1.51 13.93
CA GLY A 84 -11.21 1.89 13.84
C GLY A 84 -11.99 1.34 15.04
N SER A 85 -13.18 1.86 15.31
CA SER A 85 -14.10 1.21 16.24
C SER A 85 -14.43 -0.18 15.70
N SER A 86 -13.81 -1.18 16.34
CA SER A 86 -14.04 -2.62 16.18
C SER A 86 -14.00 -3.16 14.73
N PRO A 87 -12.83 -3.14 14.06
CA PRO A 87 -12.66 -3.70 12.71
C PRO A 87 -13.03 -5.18 12.64
N LEU A 88 -12.77 -5.94 13.72
CA LEU A 88 -13.09 -7.36 13.81
C LEU A 88 -14.60 -7.61 13.92
N THR A 89 -15.34 -6.76 14.64
CA THR A 89 -16.80 -6.90 14.72
C THR A 89 -17.45 -6.50 13.40
N ARG A 90 -16.96 -5.47 12.71
CA ARG A 90 -17.42 -5.14 11.35
C ARG A 90 -17.16 -6.29 10.38
N PHE A 91 -15.98 -6.91 10.43
CA PHE A 91 -15.67 -8.03 9.57
C PHE A 91 -16.59 -9.24 9.78
N VAL A 92 -17.00 -9.52 11.02
CA VAL A 92 -17.89 -10.65 11.36
C VAL A 92 -19.36 -10.33 11.10
N ILE A 93 -19.79 -9.07 11.28
CA ILE A 93 -21.21 -8.67 11.24
C ILE A 93 -21.61 -8.11 9.85
N GLY A 94 -20.66 -7.59 9.06
CA GLY A 94 -20.89 -6.89 7.79
C GLY A 94 -20.77 -5.37 7.92
#